data_AF-A0A436E3B8-F1
#
_entry.id   AF-A0A436E3B8-F1
#
_cell.length_a   1.000
_cell.length_b   1.000
_cell.length_c   1.000
_cell.angle_alpha   90.00
_cell.angle_beta   90.00
_cell.angle_gamma   90.00
#
_symmetry.space_group_name_H-M   'P 1'
#
loop_
_entity.id
_entity.type
_entity.pdbx_description
1 polymer ?
#
loop_
_entity_poly.entity_id
_entity_poly.type
_entity_poly.pdbx_seq_one_letter_code
_entity_poly.pdbx_strand_id
1 'polypeptide(L)'
;VDIGSWVLPLIALALIAPRAGIGGRFVHYVVASNWASAITAWLMLPSALIRLFLSSASQAASLVSLFLFALSMVLTWRMTNATIGRGASVGTAVFVGMFIASLLVLFGLQTLLGITVPDDAGVQSLSGLVSTG
;
A
#
# COMPACT_ATOMS: atom_id res chain seq x y z
N VAL A 1 4.22 -12.09 1.34
CA VAL A 1 3.87 -11.14 0.25
C VAL A 1 4.23 -9.71 0.64
N ASP A 2 3.76 -9.24 1.81
CA ASP A 2 3.91 -7.85 2.26
C ASP A 2 5.34 -7.30 2.25
N ILE A 3 6.31 -8.05 2.81
CA ILE A 3 7.73 -7.66 2.78
C ILE A 3 8.23 -7.50 1.34
N GLY A 4 7.82 -8.37 0.43
CA GLY A 4 8.22 -8.32 -0.98
C GLY A 4 7.69 -7.07 -1.69
N SER A 5 6.39 -6.78 -1.53
CA SER A 5 5.76 -5.57 -2.09
C SER A 5 6.28 -4.26 -1.49
N TRP A 6 6.98 -4.35 -0.36
CA TRP A 6 7.64 -3.22 0.29
C TRP A 6 9.11 -3.07 -0.16
N VAL A 7 9.89 -4.14 -0.15
CA VAL A 7 11.35 -4.10 -0.36
C VAL A 7 11.72 -4.15 -1.85
N LEU A 8 11.05 -4.97 -2.66
CA LEU A 8 11.44 -5.16 -4.07
C LEU A 8 11.32 -3.87 -4.91
N PRO A 9 10.28 -3.02 -4.75
CA PRO A 9 10.24 -1.72 -5.43
C PRO A 9 11.41 -0.82 -5.07
N LEU A 10 11.87 -0.84 -3.81
CA LEU A 10 13.04 -0.07 -3.37
C LEU A 10 14.33 -0.60 -3.99
N ILE A 11 14.48 -1.93 -4.11
CA ILE A 11 15.61 -2.54 -4.82
C ILE A 11 15.60 -2.13 -6.30
N ALA A 12 14.45 -2.21 -6.97
CA ALA A 12 14.31 -1.78 -8.36
C ALA A 12 14.68 -0.29 -8.52
N LEU A 13 14.20 0.57 -7.62
CA LEU A 13 14.57 1.98 -7.60
C LEU A 13 16.08 2.17 -7.38
N ALA A 14 16.71 1.41 -6.48
CA ALA A 14 18.15 1.49 -6.21
C ALA A 14 18.98 1.22 -7.48
N LEU A 15 18.55 0.27 -8.31
CA LEU A 15 19.23 -0.09 -9.56
C LEU A 15 19.09 0.99 -10.65
N ILE A 16 18.00 1.75 -10.62
CA ILE A 16 17.68 2.77 -11.63
C ILE A 16 18.13 4.18 -11.18
N ALA A 17 18.14 4.45 -9.88
CA ALA A 17 18.39 5.76 -9.28
C ALA A 17 19.70 6.44 -9.72
N PRO A 18 20.85 5.73 -9.85
CA PRO A 18 22.08 6.32 -10.38
C PRO A 18 21.92 6.80 -11.82
N ARG A 19 21.25 6.00 -12.67
CA ARG A 19 21.02 6.33 -14.09
C ARG A 19 20.02 7.48 -14.26
N ALA A 20 19.09 7.63 -13.33
CA ALA A 20 18.11 8.71 -13.30
C ALA A 20 18.63 10.00 -12.61
N GLY A 21 19.91 10.06 -12.20
CA GLY A 21 20.49 11.26 -11.57
C GLY A 21 20.01 11.55 -10.13
N ILE A 22 19.37 10.57 -9.49
CA ILE A 22 18.84 10.65 -8.11
C ILE A 22 19.58 9.73 -7.12
N GLY A 23 20.67 9.07 -7.54
CA GLY A 23 21.43 8.11 -6.71
C GLY A 23 21.84 8.65 -5.34
N GLY A 24 22.35 9.89 -5.26
CA GLY A 24 22.73 10.53 -3.98
C GLY A 24 21.56 10.83 -3.02
N ARG A 25 20.31 10.70 -3.48
CA ARG A 25 19.09 10.94 -2.70
C ARG A 25 18.40 9.64 -2.28
N PHE A 26 18.81 8.49 -2.82
CA PHE A 26 18.16 7.21 -2.57
C PHE A 26 18.08 6.87 -1.08
N VAL A 27 19.20 6.98 -0.34
CA VAL A 27 19.22 6.70 1.11
C VAL A 27 18.27 7.63 1.87
N HIS A 28 18.27 8.92 1.55
CA HIS A 28 17.36 9.90 2.17
C HIS A 28 15.89 9.53 1.90
N TYR A 29 15.58 9.11 0.68
CA TYR A 29 14.25 8.63 0.31
C TYR A 29 13.86 7.36 1.08
N VAL A 30 14.75 6.37 1.21
CA VAL A 30 14.47 5.12 1.94
C VAL A 30 14.21 5.40 3.43
N VAL A 31 15.09 6.19 4.07
CA VAL A 31 14.95 6.54 5.49
C VAL A 31 13.64 7.31 5.70
N ALA A 32 13.37 8.33 4.90
CA ALA A 32 12.13 9.10 5.01
C ALA A 32 10.89 8.24 4.73
N SER A 33 10.95 7.32 3.76
CA SER A 33 9.85 6.40 3.44
C SER A 33 9.57 5.44 4.60
N ASN A 34 10.61 4.92 5.26
CA ASN A 34 10.43 4.06 6.42
C ASN A 34 9.76 4.81 7.60
N TRP A 35 10.24 6.01 7.93
CA TRP A 35 9.61 6.83 8.97
C TRP A 35 8.18 7.25 8.60
N ALA A 36 7.93 7.58 7.34
CA ALA A 36 6.59 7.90 6.85
C ALA A 36 5.64 6.70 6.95
N SER A 37 6.09 5.47 6.72
CA SER A 37 5.29 4.26 6.91
C SER A 37 4.87 4.09 8.37
N ALA A 38 5.77 4.35 9.33
CA ALA A 38 5.42 4.32 10.75
C ALA A 38 4.31 5.33 11.08
N ILE A 39 4.45 6.58 10.62
CA ILE A 39 3.42 7.62 10.81
C ILE A 39 2.11 7.23 10.13
N THR A 40 2.17 6.65 8.93
CA THR A 40 0.98 6.22 8.19
C THR A 40 0.24 5.10 8.91
N ALA A 41 0.96 4.18 9.56
CA ALA A 41 0.34 3.14 10.38
C ALA A 41 -0.47 3.75 11.54
N TRP A 42 0.10 4.74 12.24
CA TRP A 42 -0.61 5.47 13.28
C TRP A 42 -1.76 6.33 12.75
N LEU A 43 -1.62 6.90 11.55
CA LEU A 43 -2.69 7.63 10.87
C LEU A 43 -3.89 6.72 10.56
N MET A 44 -3.67 5.42 10.34
CA MET A 44 -4.74 4.45 10.09
C MET A 44 -5.43 3.94 11.36
N LEU A 45 -4.83 4.14 12.53
CA LEU A 45 -5.37 3.67 13.80
C LEU A 45 -6.82 4.13 14.06
N PRO A 46 -7.23 5.39 13.81
CA PRO A 46 -8.62 5.81 14.00
C PRO A 46 -9.62 5.00 13.18
N SER A 47 -9.27 4.65 11.94
CA SER A 47 -10.11 3.79 11.10
C SER A 47 -10.26 2.39 11.71
N ALA A 48 -9.16 1.81 12.18
CA ALA A 48 -9.18 0.50 12.85
C ALA A 48 -10.03 0.52 14.13
N LEU A 49 -9.91 1.58 14.94
CA LEU A 49 -10.66 1.72 16.19
C LEU A 49 -12.17 1.87 15.96
N ILE A 50 -12.58 2.69 14.98
CA ILE A 50 -14.01 2.87 14.64
C ILE A 50 -14.66 1.53 14.25
N ARG A 51 -13.93 0.66 13.55
CA ARG A 51 -14.42 -0.67 13.14
C ARG A 51 -14.65 -1.64 14.30
N LEU A 52 -14.16 -1.35 15.50
CA LEU A 52 -14.48 -2.15 16.70
C LEU A 52 -15.91 -1.91 17.20
N PHE A 53 -16.50 -0.76 16.86
CA PHE A 53 -17.81 -0.34 17.34
C PHE A 53 -18.88 -0.36 16.26
N LEU A 54 -18.48 -0.35 14.99
CA LEU A 54 -19.39 -0.42 13.85
C LEU A 54 -19.35 -1.79 13.17
N SER A 55 -20.47 -2.16 12.54
CA SER A 55 -20.51 -3.32 11.64
C SER A 55 -19.44 -3.23 10.55
N SER A 56 -18.92 -4.39 10.14
CA SER A 56 -17.96 -4.53 9.03
C SER A 56 -18.50 -3.96 7.72
N ALA A 57 -19.83 -3.94 7.54
CA ALA A 57 -20.53 -3.38 6.38
C ALA A 57 -20.80 -1.85 6.48
N SER A 58 -20.31 -1.19 7.53
CA SER A 58 -20.60 0.24 7.73
C SER A 58 -19.94 1.14 6.68
N GLN A 59 -20.77 1.87 5.93
CA GLN A 59 -20.30 2.80 4.90
C GLN A 59 -19.47 3.95 5.49
N ALA A 60 -19.82 4.41 6.69
CA ALA A 60 -19.07 5.45 7.40
C ALA A 60 -17.62 5.03 7.68
N ALA A 61 -17.39 3.82 8.21
CA ALA A 61 -16.02 3.33 8.49
C ALA A 61 -15.21 3.17 7.19
N SER A 62 -15.86 2.76 6.11
CA SER A 62 -15.24 2.66 4.78
C SER A 62 -14.84 4.03 4.23
N LEU A 63 -15.68 5.06 4.36
CA LEU A 63 -15.35 6.43 3.95
C LEU A 63 -14.19 7.02 4.76
N VAL A 64 -14.15 6.79 6.07
CA VAL A 64 -13.01 7.20 6.91
C VAL A 64 -11.72 6.50 6.48
N SER A 65 -11.79 5.20 6.18
CA SER A 65 -10.64 4.44 5.66
C SER A 65 -10.12 5.03 4.35
N LEU A 66 -11.04 5.31 3.42
CA LEU A 66 -10.71 5.86 2.10
C LEU A 66 -10.11 7.26 2.23
N PHE A 67 -10.69 8.12 3.08
CA PHE A 67 -10.17 9.45 3.34
C PHE A 67 -8.75 9.42 3.90
N LEU A 68 -8.51 8.61 4.94
CA LEU A 68 -7.19 8.49 5.55
C LEU A 68 -6.18 7.88 4.57
N PHE A 69 -6.63 6.95 3.72
CA PHE A 69 -5.79 6.39 2.65
C PHE A 69 -5.41 7.44 1.61
N ALA A 70 -6.37 8.25 1.14
CA ALA A 70 -6.08 9.34 0.23
C ALA A 70 -5.12 10.37 0.86
N LEU A 71 -5.33 10.70 2.13
CA LEU A 71 -4.45 11.58 2.89
C LEU A 71 -3.02 11.00 2.98
N SER A 72 -2.88 9.71 3.26
CA SER A 72 -1.56 9.06 3.33
C SER A 72 -0.85 9.07 1.97
N MET A 73 -1.59 8.88 0.87
CA MET A 73 -1.04 9.00 -0.48
C MET A 73 -0.52 10.42 -0.75
N VAL A 74 -1.29 11.45 -0.40
CA VAL A 74 -0.86 12.86 -0.56
C VAL A 74 0.39 13.16 0.27
N LEU A 75 0.43 12.74 1.52
CA LEU A 75 1.58 12.96 2.40
C LEU A 75 2.82 12.22 1.90
N THR A 76 2.67 11.00 1.38
CA THR A 76 3.77 10.20 0.80
C THR A 76 4.30 10.85 -0.48
N TRP A 77 3.43 11.37 -1.34
CA TRP A 77 3.82 12.14 -2.52
C TRP A 77 4.59 13.40 -2.15
N ARG A 78 4.12 14.15 -1.14
CA ARG A 78 4.83 15.34 -0.64
C ARG A 78 6.21 15.00 -0.08
N MET A 79 6.31 13.94 0.71
CA MET A 79 7.60 13.44 1.24
C MET A 79 8.53 13.02 0.11
N THR A 80 8.02 12.33 -0.92
CA THR A 80 8.80 11.93 -2.10
C THR A 80 9.35 13.15 -2.84
N ASN A 81 8.53 14.17 -3.10
CA ASN A 81 8.99 15.42 -3.72
C ASN A 81 10.08 16.12 -2.90
N ALA A 82 9.91 16.20 -1.57
CA ALA A 82 10.86 16.85 -0.68
C ALA A 82 12.21 16.10 -0.59
N THR A 83 12.18 14.78 -0.59
CA THR A 83 13.38 13.92 -0.44
C THR A 83 14.17 13.79 -1.75
N ILE A 84 13.46 13.70 -2.88
CA ILE A 84 14.09 13.61 -4.20
C ILE A 84 14.70 14.95 -4.62
N GLY A 85 14.01 16.07 -4.39
CA GLY A 85 14.56 17.42 -4.58
C GLY A 85 14.94 17.75 -6.04
N ARG A 86 14.31 17.13 -7.03
CA ARG A 86 14.57 17.32 -8.48
C ARG A 86 13.38 17.92 -9.25
N GLY A 87 12.47 18.59 -8.54
CA GLY A 87 11.23 19.14 -9.10
C GLY A 87 10.05 18.18 -9.04
N ALA A 88 8.85 18.74 -9.18
CA ALA A 88 7.59 18.01 -8.97
C ALA A 88 7.34 16.89 -9.99
N SER A 89 7.84 17.02 -11.22
CA SER A 89 7.70 15.98 -12.25
C SER A 89 8.46 14.70 -11.87
N VAL A 90 9.73 14.83 -11.49
CA VAL A 90 10.57 13.69 -11.10
C VAL A 90 10.05 13.03 -9.83
N GLY A 91 9.71 13.81 -8.80
CA GLY A 91 9.17 13.23 -7.56
C GLY A 91 7.81 12.56 -7.76
N THR A 92 6.96 13.08 -8.66
CA THR A 92 5.71 12.41 -9.05
C THR A 92 5.98 11.10 -9.79
N ALA A 93 6.93 11.08 -10.72
CA ALA A 93 7.31 9.86 -11.43
C ALA A 93 7.85 8.77 -10.47
N VAL A 94 8.66 9.16 -9.48
CA VAL A 94 9.12 8.23 -8.44
C VAL A 94 7.95 7.73 -7.58
N PHE A 95 7.08 8.62 -7.12
CA PHE A 95 5.90 8.25 -6.30
C PHE A 95 4.98 7.26 -7.05
N VAL A 96 4.58 7.61 -8.28
CA VAL A 96 3.69 6.77 -9.09
C VAL A 96 4.39 5.47 -9.46
N GLY A 97 5.67 5.53 -9.87
CA GLY A 97 6.44 4.34 -10.22
C GLY A 97 6.56 3.36 -9.05
N MET A 98 6.83 3.87 -7.85
CA MET A 98 6.88 3.06 -6.62
C MET A 98 5.52 2.47 -6.28
N PHE A 99 4.44 3.27 -6.35
CA PHE A 99 3.08 2.79 -6.09
C PHE A 99 2.67 1.66 -7.03
N ILE A 100 2.88 1.84 -8.33
CA ILE A 100 2.56 0.81 -9.34
C ILE A 100 3.46 -0.42 -9.18
N ALA A 101 4.75 -0.25 -8.95
CA ALA A 101 5.66 -1.36 -8.70
C ALA A 101 5.25 -2.17 -7.45
N SER A 102 4.85 -1.51 -6.36
CA SER A 102 4.32 -2.20 -5.17
C SER A 102 3.07 -3.02 -5.49
N LEU A 103 2.13 -2.49 -6.28
CA LEU A 103 0.93 -3.23 -6.68
C LEU A 103 1.28 -4.45 -7.56
N LEU A 104 2.14 -4.28 -8.56
CA LEU A 104 2.58 -5.37 -9.42
C LEU A 104 3.26 -6.49 -8.63
N VAL A 105 4.13 -6.13 -7.68
CA VAL A 105 4.79 -7.10 -6.81
C VAL A 105 3.78 -7.78 -5.87
N LEU A 106 2.85 -7.03 -5.28
CA LEU A 106 1.82 -7.57 -4.39
C LEU A 106 1.00 -8.65 -5.09
N PHE A 107 0.39 -8.31 -6.23
CA PHE A 107 -0.46 -9.24 -6.97
C PHE A 107 0.35 -10.37 -7.61
N GLY A 108 1.54 -10.06 -8.11
CA GLY A 108 2.45 -11.06 -8.67
C GLY A 108 2.85 -12.12 -7.64
N LEU A 109 3.21 -11.71 -6.43
CA LEU A 109 3.56 -12.63 -5.35
C LEU A 109 2.36 -13.39 -4.80
N GLN A 110 1.17 -12.77 -4.71
CA GLN A 110 -0.06 -13.50 -4.33
C GLN A 110 -0.35 -14.62 -5.32
N THR A 111 -0.26 -14.32 -6.61
CA THR A 111 -0.48 -15.29 -7.69
C THR A 111 0.56 -16.41 -7.64
N LEU A 112 1.84 -16.06 -7.53
CA LEU A 112 2.95 -17.03 -7.53
C LEU A 112 2.93 -17.96 -6.31
N LEU A 113 2.43 -17.48 -5.17
CA LEU A 113 2.33 -18.26 -3.93
C LEU A 113 0.96 -18.92 -3.73
N GLY A 114 0.01 -18.73 -4.66
CA GLY A 114 -1.34 -19.26 -4.55
C GLY A 114 -2.17 -18.67 -3.41
N ILE A 115 -1.91 -17.43 -3.01
CA ILE A 115 -2.69 -16.74 -1.97
C ILE A 115 -3.92 -16.11 -2.61
N THR A 116 -5.08 -16.77 -2.48
CA THR A 116 -6.37 -16.27 -2.92
C THR A 116 -7.13 -15.62 -1.78
N VAL A 117 -7.99 -14.65 -2.09
CA VAL A 117 -9.02 -14.19 -1.17
C VAL A 117 -9.97 -15.37 -0.95
N PRO A 118 -10.32 -15.74 0.29
CA PRO A 118 -11.30 -16.79 0.53
C PRO A 118 -12.61 -16.43 -0.18
N ASP A 119 -13.06 -17.30 -1.09
CA ASP A 119 -14.38 -17.18 -1.67
C ASP A 119 -15.42 -17.51 -0.59
N ASP A 120 -16.53 -16.76 -0.52
CA ASP A 120 -17.71 -17.09 0.30
C ASP A 120 -18.35 -18.45 -0.09
N ALA A 121 -17.75 -19.19 -1.03
CA ALA A 121 -18.09 -20.53 -1.49
C ALA A 121 -18.22 -21.55 -0.32
N GLY A 122 -17.46 -21.38 0.77
CA GLY A 122 -17.61 -22.20 1.97
C GLY A 122 -19.00 -22.07 2.61
N VAL A 123 -19.55 -20.85 2.66
CA VAL A 123 -20.87 -20.56 3.22
C VAL A 123 -21.99 -21.04 2.29
N GLN A 124 -21.80 -20.90 0.98
CA GLN A 124 -22.77 -21.40 -0.01
C GLN A 124 -22.89 -22.93 -0.02
N SER A 125 -21.77 -23.64 0.18
CA SER A 125 -21.78 -25.12 0.26
C SER A 125 -22.59 -25.64 1.46
N LEU A 126 -22.52 -24.94 2.59
CA LEU A 126 -23.26 -25.29 3.81
C LEU A 126 -24.75 -24.96 3.67
N SER A 127 -25.11 -23.85 3.02
CA SER A 127 -26.52 -23.54 2.73
C SER A 127 -27.17 -24.52 1.74
N GLY A 128 -26.41 -25.06 0.78
CA GLY A 128 -26.90 -26.09 -0.14
C GLY A 128 -27.17 -27.43 0.53
N LEU A 129 -26.36 -27.81 1.53
CA LEU A 129 -26.54 -29.03 2.31
C LEU A 129 -27.72 -28.93 3.30
N VAL A 130 -27.98 -27.74 3.86
CA VAL A 130 -29.13 -27.51 4.76
C VAL A 130 -30.46 -27.41 4.00
N SER A 131 -30.45 -27.00 2.74
CA SER A 131 -31.65 -26.91 1.89
C SER A 131 -32.16 -28.27 1.36
N THR A 132 -31.39 -29.35 1.54
CA THR A 132 -31.70 -30.67 0.96
C THR A 132 -32.07 -31.73 2.02
N GLY A 133 -32.25 -31.35 3.28
CA GLY A 133 -32.78 -32.19 4.36
C GLY A 133 -34.10 -31.65 4.90
#